data_AF-A0A1I7DD76-F1
#
_entry.id   AF-A0A1I7DD76-F1
#
_cell.length_a   1.000
_cell.length_b   1.000
_cell.length_c   1.000
_cell.angle_alpha   90.00
_cell.angle_beta   90.00
_cell.angle_gamma   90.00
#
_symmetry.space_group_name_H-M   'P 1'
#
loop_
_entity.id
_entity.type
_entity.pdbx_description
1 polymer ?
#
loop_
_entity_poly.entity_id
_entity_poly.type
_entity_poly.pdbx_seq_one_letter_code
_entity_poly.pdbx_strand_id
1 'polypeptide(L)'
;MWARKQLGFQLTEVSVTNKDFYTQLHKSNPGYGTSSSYLMDVILPLAADLKPARILDYGCGKSSLVEELAAQLGCASHRYDPCIPEYSTPPEGAFDLVLNTDVLEHVPEAELDAVLADIRTKSENVIFHIPTLYATALLADGSNAHCTVHSSVWWQEKLAQHFPYVEVLRSINNDQQFYVTWDVSAEARQNLKMVYRQRRRAHSVAKRKHILRMLRMRLLRGHVPKHELQNDIAGKRIAVVGNAQSLCAKDYGPEIDQHDIVIRINRGAIPHIKSHGQKLSWVATSLDIPKSFVYNQQAQRVIWTPAERSFSLPHWLAKHSDIVYLLKTAELKRYHARTEKKPSTGFRLLCLLEELGGYKQIDIYGFDFFASPTNTNHIEPEKARSDHDYDRESHEIQKWMARDPRVTLKS
;
A
#
# COMPACT_ATOMS: atom_id res chain seq x y z
N MET A 1 14.69 39.13 -44.40
CA MET A 1 15.25 37.77 -44.38
C MET A 1 15.84 37.50 -43.00
N TRP A 2 14.98 37.17 -42.03
CA TRP A 2 15.40 36.91 -40.64
C TRP A 2 15.57 35.40 -40.45
N ALA A 3 16.81 35.01 -40.15
CA ALA A 3 17.18 33.64 -39.85
C ALA A 3 16.50 33.18 -38.56
N ARG A 4 15.64 32.15 -38.68
CA ARG A 4 15.15 31.38 -37.54
C ARG A 4 16.35 30.67 -36.90
N LYS A 5 16.76 31.13 -35.72
CA LYS A 5 17.57 30.34 -34.78
C LYS A 5 16.75 29.09 -34.42
N GLN A 6 17.13 27.94 -34.97
CA GLN A 6 16.76 26.65 -34.41
C GLN A 6 17.39 26.58 -33.01
N LEU A 7 16.58 26.82 -31.97
CA LEU A 7 16.88 26.35 -30.63
C LEU A 7 16.75 24.83 -30.70
N GLY A 8 17.89 24.14 -30.78
CA GLY A 8 17.95 22.71 -30.61
C GLY A 8 17.46 22.37 -29.20
N PHE A 9 16.22 21.88 -29.10
CA PHE A 9 15.80 21.10 -27.95
C PHE A 9 16.61 19.80 -27.98
N GLN A 10 17.73 19.78 -27.26
CA GLN A 10 18.28 18.51 -26.80
C GLN A 10 17.23 17.94 -25.86
N LEU A 11 16.51 16.91 -26.31
CA LEU A 11 15.74 16.02 -25.45
C LEU A 11 16.76 15.36 -24.51
N THR A 12 17.02 15.98 -23.36
CA THR A 12 17.71 15.31 -22.27
C THR A 12 16.78 14.21 -21.80
N GLU A 13 17.16 12.96 -22.05
CA GLU A 13 16.47 11.77 -21.52
C GLU A 13 16.20 12.01 -20.03
N VAL A 14 14.92 11.98 -19.62
CA VAL A 14 14.58 12.11 -18.20
C VAL A 14 15.01 10.80 -17.53
N SER A 15 16.16 10.85 -16.86
CA SER A 15 16.65 9.75 -16.04
C SER A 15 16.34 10.03 -14.58
N VAL A 16 15.89 8.99 -13.89
CA VAL A 16 15.52 9.02 -12.47
C VAL A 16 16.66 8.38 -11.67
N THR A 17 17.03 8.92 -10.50
CA THR A 17 18.22 8.48 -9.75
C THR A 17 18.19 7.00 -9.34
N ASN A 18 17.00 6.44 -9.10
CA ASN A 18 16.81 5.05 -8.67
C ASN A 18 16.53 4.05 -9.82
N LYS A 19 16.66 4.47 -11.09
CA LYS A 19 16.43 3.65 -12.31
C LYS A 19 17.11 2.29 -12.26
N ASP A 20 18.36 2.23 -11.78
CA ASP A 20 19.14 1.00 -11.73
C ASP A 20 18.53 -0.03 -10.77
N PHE A 21 17.95 0.40 -9.65
CA PHE A 21 17.28 -0.50 -8.71
C PHE A 21 16.04 -1.15 -9.33
N TYR A 22 15.24 -0.40 -10.08
CA TYR A 22 14.08 -0.96 -10.78
C TYR A 22 14.47 -1.85 -11.95
N THR A 23 15.53 -1.49 -12.68
CA THR A 23 16.12 -2.37 -13.72
C THR A 23 16.54 -3.72 -13.11
N GLN A 24 17.16 -3.70 -11.93
CA GLN A 24 17.50 -4.93 -11.20
C GLN A 24 16.26 -5.67 -10.68
N LEU A 25 15.24 -4.95 -10.22
CA LEU A 25 13.99 -5.54 -9.73
C LEU A 25 13.21 -6.24 -10.85
N HIS A 26 13.12 -5.65 -12.05
CA HIS A 26 12.53 -6.31 -13.21
C HIS A 26 13.29 -7.59 -13.59
N LYS A 27 14.63 -7.60 -13.46
CA LYS A 27 15.43 -8.81 -13.74
C LYS A 27 15.26 -9.89 -12.67
N SER A 28 15.22 -9.51 -11.40
CA SER A 28 15.19 -10.47 -10.27
C SER A 28 13.78 -10.98 -9.93
N ASN A 29 12.73 -10.23 -10.27
CA ASN A 29 11.34 -10.60 -10.00
C ASN A 29 10.52 -10.68 -11.32
N PRO A 30 10.23 -11.90 -11.81
CA PRO A 30 9.44 -12.09 -13.02
C PRO A 30 8.04 -11.46 -12.96
N GLY A 31 7.41 -11.42 -11.78
CA GLY A 31 6.07 -10.86 -11.58
C GLY A 31 6.03 -9.35 -11.36
N TYR A 32 7.17 -8.67 -11.25
CA TYR A 32 7.19 -7.21 -11.11
C TYR A 32 6.92 -6.53 -12.47
N GLY A 33 6.01 -5.55 -12.46
CA GLY A 33 5.57 -4.81 -13.65
C GLY A 33 4.47 -5.46 -14.47
N THR A 34 3.75 -6.47 -13.96
CA THR A 34 2.69 -7.19 -14.71
C THR A 34 1.26 -6.88 -14.24
N SER A 35 1.10 -5.98 -13.27
CA SER A 35 -0.15 -5.82 -12.52
C SER A 35 -1.20 -4.97 -13.23
N SER A 36 -0.83 -4.02 -14.10
CA SER A 36 -1.77 -2.99 -14.57
C SER A 36 -2.98 -3.52 -15.37
N SER A 37 -2.99 -4.77 -15.82
CA SER A 37 -4.13 -5.39 -16.52
C SER A 37 -5.44 -5.41 -15.72
N TYR A 38 -5.41 -5.43 -14.37
CA TYR A 38 -6.65 -5.33 -13.57
C TYR A 38 -7.33 -3.95 -13.64
N LEU A 39 -6.65 -2.94 -14.19
CA LEU A 39 -7.15 -1.58 -14.36
C LEU A 39 -7.98 -1.41 -15.64
N MET A 40 -7.97 -2.40 -16.55
CA MET A 40 -8.57 -2.33 -17.88
C MET A 40 -10.05 -1.88 -17.87
N ASP A 41 -10.86 -2.41 -16.95
CA ASP A 41 -12.29 -2.07 -16.88
C ASP A 41 -12.55 -0.60 -16.51
N VAL A 42 -11.61 0.06 -15.83
CA VAL A 42 -11.67 1.51 -15.54
C VAL A 42 -11.03 2.33 -16.65
N ILE A 43 -9.90 1.88 -17.20
CA ILE A 43 -9.16 2.61 -18.24
C ILE A 43 -9.92 2.62 -19.56
N LEU A 44 -10.50 1.50 -19.99
CA LEU A 44 -11.20 1.36 -21.26
C LEU A 44 -12.29 2.43 -21.49
N PRO A 45 -13.28 2.64 -20.59
CA PRO A 45 -14.29 3.66 -20.81
C PRO A 45 -13.75 5.09 -20.80
N LEU A 46 -12.62 5.35 -20.14
CA LEU A 46 -11.95 6.66 -20.16
C LEU A 46 -11.21 6.88 -21.48
N ALA A 47 -10.42 5.89 -21.91
CA ALA A 47 -9.69 5.97 -23.17
C ALA A 47 -10.64 6.04 -24.38
N ALA A 48 -11.76 5.29 -24.35
CA ALA A 48 -12.79 5.34 -25.38
C ALA A 48 -13.43 6.73 -25.55
N ASP A 49 -13.42 7.56 -24.49
CA ASP A 49 -13.93 8.94 -24.51
C ASP A 49 -13.19 9.81 -25.53
N LEU A 50 -11.87 9.59 -25.65
CA LEU A 50 -10.99 10.38 -26.51
C LEU A 50 -10.90 9.83 -27.94
N LYS A 51 -11.31 8.58 -28.17
CA LYS A 51 -11.17 7.87 -29.45
C LYS A 51 -9.74 8.01 -30.04
N PRO A 52 -8.70 7.66 -29.27
CA PRO A 52 -7.31 7.93 -29.65
C PRO A 52 -6.93 7.12 -30.89
N ALA A 53 -6.12 7.70 -31.78
CA ALA A 53 -5.44 6.97 -32.86
C ALA A 53 -4.12 6.37 -32.39
N ARG A 54 -3.46 6.99 -31.40
CA ARG A 54 -2.19 6.54 -30.80
C ARG A 54 -2.22 6.66 -29.28
N ILE A 55 -1.88 5.57 -28.59
CA ILE A 55 -1.76 5.52 -27.13
C ILE A 55 -0.31 5.19 -26.76
N LEU A 56 0.25 5.93 -25.80
CA LEU A 56 1.52 5.61 -25.16
C LEU A 56 1.30 5.10 -23.75
N ASP A 57 1.92 3.98 -23.39
CA ASP A 57 2.08 3.54 -22.01
C ASP A 57 3.46 3.95 -21.50
N TYR A 58 3.49 4.96 -20.62
CA TYR A 58 4.68 5.58 -20.07
C TYR A 58 5.02 4.95 -18.72
N GLY A 59 6.13 4.21 -18.67
CA GLY A 59 6.46 3.29 -17.58
C GLY A 59 5.70 1.98 -17.67
N CYS A 60 5.61 1.40 -18.88
CA CYS A 60 4.70 0.30 -19.19
C CYS A 60 4.99 -1.02 -18.45
N GLY A 61 6.16 -1.15 -17.82
CA GLY A 61 6.61 -2.39 -17.21
C GLY A 61 6.56 -3.56 -18.20
N LYS A 62 6.09 -4.71 -17.72
CA LYS A 62 5.93 -5.97 -18.47
C LYS A 62 4.46 -6.28 -18.79
N SER A 63 3.54 -5.36 -18.50
CA SER A 63 2.10 -5.57 -18.72
C SER A 63 1.76 -5.61 -20.22
N SER A 64 0.62 -6.21 -20.55
CA SER A 64 -0.01 -6.19 -21.89
C SER A 64 -1.16 -5.19 -22.00
N LEU A 65 -1.34 -4.34 -20.98
CA LEU A 65 -2.48 -3.43 -20.84
C LEU A 65 -2.69 -2.57 -22.09
N VAL A 66 -1.65 -1.91 -22.59
CA VAL A 66 -1.78 -0.96 -23.70
C VAL A 66 -2.09 -1.65 -25.02
N GLU A 67 -1.53 -2.83 -25.27
CA GLU A 67 -1.83 -3.61 -26.47
C GLU A 67 -3.28 -4.11 -26.45
N GLU A 68 -3.74 -4.62 -25.31
CA GLU A 68 -5.13 -5.07 -25.16
C GLU A 68 -6.12 -3.91 -25.27
N LEU A 69 -5.78 -2.74 -24.73
CA LEU A 69 -6.60 -1.54 -24.82
C LEU A 69 -6.68 -1.04 -26.27
N ALA A 70 -5.53 -0.93 -26.94
CA ALA A 70 -5.45 -0.44 -28.30
C ALA A 70 -6.16 -1.38 -29.29
N ALA A 71 -6.07 -2.70 -29.07
CA ALA A 71 -6.82 -3.68 -29.85
C ALA A 71 -8.34 -3.50 -29.72
N GLN A 72 -8.85 -3.19 -28.53
CA GLN A 72 -10.28 -2.93 -28.32
C GLN A 72 -10.75 -1.59 -28.90
N LEU A 73 -9.87 -0.59 -28.93
CA LEU A 73 -10.18 0.74 -29.48
C LEU A 73 -9.88 0.87 -30.98
N GLY A 74 -9.20 -0.12 -31.57
CA GLY A 74 -8.79 -0.10 -32.97
C GLY A 74 -7.71 0.94 -33.27
N CYS A 75 -6.76 1.15 -32.37
CA CYS A 75 -5.73 2.18 -32.48
C CYS A 75 -4.30 1.62 -32.30
N ALA A 76 -3.28 2.46 -32.44
CA ALA A 76 -1.87 2.07 -32.29
C ALA A 76 -1.42 2.14 -30.83
N SER A 77 -0.82 1.06 -30.31
CA SER A 77 -0.17 1.03 -29.00
C SER A 77 1.32 1.32 -29.11
N HIS A 78 1.84 2.06 -28.13
CA HIS A 78 3.25 2.37 -27.97
C HIS A 78 3.66 2.15 -26.51
N ARG A 79 4.89 1.70 -26.31
CA ARG A 79 5.46 1.41 -24.99
C ARG A 79 6.70 2.23 -24.77
N TYR A 80 6.86 2.69 -23.54
CA TYR A 80 8.08 3.30 -23.06
C TYR A 80 8.29 2.89 -21.62
N ASP A 81 9.47 2.38 -21.29
CA ASP A 81 9.89 2.13 -19.92
C ASP A 81 11.41 2.25 -19.83
N PRO A 82 11.95 3.27 -19.13
CA PRO A 82 13.39 3.47 -19.06
C PRO A 82 14.11 2.31 -18.35
N CYS A 83 13.42 1.52 -17.52
CA CYS A 83 14.01 0.42 -16.74
C CYS A 83 14.01 -0.93 -17.48
N ILE A 84 13.46 -0.99 -18.69
CA ILE A 84 13.39 -2.21 -19.51
C ILE A 84 14.08 -1.94 -20.85
N PRO A 85 15.22 -2.59 -21.17
CA PRO A 85 15.99 -2.32 -22.38
C PRO A 85 15.18 -2.37 -23.68
N GLU A 86 14.21 -3.27 -23.77
CA GLU A 86 13.33 -3.43 -24.93
C GLU A 86 12.41 -2.21 -25.15
N TYR A 87 12.13 -1.44 -24.10
CA TYR A 87 11.19 -0.29 -24.12
C TYR A 87 11.86 1.03 -23.71
N SER A 88 13.18 1.05 -23.53
CA SER A 88 13.89 2.23 -23.00
C SER A 88 14.09 3.35 -24.01
N THR A 89 13.77 3.12 -25.28
CA THR A 89 13.84 4.16 -26.32
C THR A 89 12.51 4.91 -26.36
N PRO A 90 12.49 6.23 -26.11
CA PRO A 90 11.25 7.00 -26.11
C PRO A 90 10.66 7.05 -27.53
N PRO A 91 9.37 6.73 -27.71
CA PRO A 91 8.76 6.75 -29.02
C PRO A 91 8.58 8.19 -29.52
N GLU A 92 8.75 8.39 -30.83
CA GLU A 92 8.65 9.70 -31.46
C GLU A 92 7.20 10.11 -31.72
N GLY A 93 6.98 11.44 -31.70
CA GLY A 93 5.70 12.07 -32.00
C GLY A 93 4.83 12.34 -30.77
N ALA A 94 3.67 12.94 -31.03
CA ALA A 94 2.62 13.17 -30.03
C ALA A 94 1.64 11.99 -29.98
N PHE A 95 0.98 11.84 -28.85
CA PHE A 95 0.00 10.79 -28.59
C PHE A 95 -1.34 11.42 -28.19
N ASP A 96 -2.43 10.82 -28.61
CA ASP A 96 -3.78 11.30 -28.28
C ASP A 96 -4.12 11.00 -26.81
N LEU A 97 -3.45 9.99 -26.23
CA LEU A 97 -3.57 9.58 -24.84
C LEU A 97 -2.24 8.98 -24.34
N VAL A 98 -1.84 9.36 -23.12
CA VAL A 98 -0.80 8.67 -22.35
C VAL A 98 -1.43 7.93 -21.17
N LEU A 99 -1.03 6.68 -20.95
CA LEU A 99 -1.25 5.94 -19.71
C LEU A 99 0.01 6.05 -18.85
N ASN A 100 -0.18 6.27 -17.56
CA ASN A 100 0.91 6.23 -16.59
C ASN A 100 0.37 5.57 -15.31
N THR A 101 0.66 4.27 -15.16
CA THR A 101 0.03 3.42 -14.12
C THR A 101 1.10 2.73 -13.29
N ASP A 102 1.08 2.91 -11.97
CA ASP A 102 2.10 2.40 -11.03
C ASP A 102 3.53 2.86 -11.42
N VAL A 103 3.74 4.19 -11.52
CA VAL A 103 5.01 4.79 -11.97
C VAL A 103 5.45 5.96 -11.08
N LEU A 104 4.61 6.97 -10.88
CA LEU A 104 5.05 8.22 -10.23
C LEU A 104 5.43 8.04 -8.76
N GLU A 105 4.87 7.06 -8.07
CA GLU A 105 5.23 6.70 -6.70
C GLU A 105 6.65 6.12 -6.58
N HIS A 106 7.22 5.67 -7.70
CA HIS A 106 8.59 5.18 -7.84
C HIS A 106 9.60 6.29 -8.18
N VAL A 107 9.12 7.49 -8.52
CA VAL A 107 9.97 8.64 -8.86
C VAL A 107 10.21 9.48 -7.61
N PRO A 108 11.48 9.80 -7.24
CA PRO A 108 11.76 10.68 -6.12
C PRO A 108 11.09 12.04 -6.27
N GLU A 109 10.58 12.61 -5.17
CA GLU A 109 9.78 13.83 -5.18
C GLU A 109 10.47 15.00 -5.92
N ALA A 110 11.79 15.14 -5.77
CA ALA A 110 12.60 16.17 -6.42
C ALA A 110 12.69 16.04 -7.96
N GLU A 111 12.38 14.86 -8.51
CA GLU A 111 12.47 14.55 -9.94
C GLU A 111 11.09 14.48 -10.61
N LEU A 112 10.01 14.54 -9.82
CA LEU A 112 8.63 14.47 -10.34
C LEU A 112 8.32 15.56 -11.37
N ASP A 113 8.79 16.78 -11.14
CA ASP A 113 8.48 17.89 -12.06
C ASP A 113 9.09 17.67 -13.45
N ALA A 114 10.29 17.07 -13.52
CA ALA A 114 10.92 16.74 -14.79
C ALA A 114 10.16 15.62 -15.52
N VAL A 115 9.75 14.57 -14.80
CA VAL A 115 8.98 13.45 -15.37
C VAL A 115 7.60 13.91 -15.84
N LEU A 116 6.89 14.72 -15.03
CA LEU A 116 5.58 15.24 -15.40
C LEU A 116 5.65 16.20 -16.59
N ALA A 117 6.69 17.04 -16.66
CA ALA A 117 6.93 17.90 -17.80
C ALA A 117 7.18 17.07 -19.08
N ASP A 118 7.98 16.00 -19.01
CA ASP A 118 8.19 15.10 -20.15
C ASP A 118 6.90 14.40 -20.59
N ILE A 119 6.12 13.83 -19.66
CA ILE A 119 4.80 13.25 -19.96
C ILE A 119 3.90 14.27 -20.66
N ARG A 120 3.88 15.52 -20.17
CA ARG A 120 3.09 16.62 -20.75
C ARG A 120 3.51 16.99 -22.18
N THR A 121 4.78 16.77 -22.54
CA THR A 121 5.23 16.94 -23.94
C THR A 121 4.70 15.86 -24.87
N LYS A 122 4.35 14.68 -24.35
CA LYS A 122 3.85 13.54 -25.14
C LYS A 122 2.35 13.63 -25.39
N SER A 123 1.57 14.11 -24.42
CA SER A 123 0.14 14.34 -24.57
C SER A 123 -0.40 15.36 -23.56
N GLU A 124 -1.50 16.03 -23.94
CA GLU A 124 -2.30 16.82 -23.00
C GLU A 124 -3.28 15.94 -22.22
N ASN A 125 -3.61 14.76 -22.75
CA ASN A 125 -4.55 13.80 -22.17
C ASN A 125 -3.79 12.63 -21.55
N VAL A 126 -3.91 12.50 -20.23
CA VAL A 126 -3.20 11.47 -19.47
C VAL A 126 -4.15 10.81 -18.49
N ILE A 127 -4.11 9.48 -18.43
CA ILE A 127 -4.70 8.70 -17.34
C ILE A 127 -3.58 8.32 -16.39
N PHE A 128 -3.61 8.86 -15.19
CA PHE A 128 -2.72 8.45 -14.11
C PHE A 128 -3.43 7.44 -13.20
N HIS A 129 -2.70 6.41 -12.79
CA HIS A 129 -3.07 5.55 -11.67
C HIS A 129 -1.89 5.49 -10.71
N ILE A 130 -2.09 5.96 -9.49
CA ILE A 130 -1.01 6.18 -8.52
C ILE A 130 -1.40 5.55 -7.18
N PRO A 131 -0.67 4.51 -6.72
CA PRO A 131 -0.68 4.05 -5.34
C PRO A 131 -0.26 5.15 -4.37
N THR A 132 -0.99 5.28 -3.27
CA THR A 132 -0.73 6.31 -2.25
C THR A 132 -0.07 5.73 -1.01
N LEU A 133 0.13 4.40 -0.92
CA LEU A 133 0.71 3.73 0.24
C LEU A 133 2.03 3.05 -0.13
N TYR A 134 2.86 2.76 0.87
CA TYR A 134 4.09 1.99 0.67
C TYR A 134 3.84 0.63 0.00
N ALA A 135 4.79 0.24 -0.84
CA ALA A 135 4.82 -1.06 -1.48
C ALA A 135 5.14 -2.16 -0.47
N THR A 136 4.85 -3.38 -0.89
CA THR A 136 5.38 -4.59 -0.24
C THR A 136 6.81 -4.92 -0.69
N ALA A 137 7.22 -4.38 -1.83
CA ALA A 137 8.55 -4.58 -2.39
C ALA A 137 9.56 -3.61 -1.76
N LEU A 138 10.77 -4.12 -1.51
CA LEU A 138 11.93 -3.35 -1.11
C LEU A 138 12.96 -3.39 -2.24
N LEU A 139 13.72 -2.32 -2.39
CA LEU A 139 14.84 -2.23 -3.33
C LEU A 139 16.11 -2.84 -2.72
N ALA A 140 17.15 -3.00 -3.54
CA ALA A 140 18.40 -3.65 -3.13
C ALA A 140 19.16 -2.89 -2.04
N ASP A 141 18.96 -1.56 -1.95
CA ASP A 141 19.50 -0.72 -0.88
C ASP A 141 18.66 -0.79 0.42
N GLY A 142 17.53 -1.48 0.38
CA GLY A 142 16.62 -1.63 1.50
C GLY A 142 15.61 -0.50 1.67
N SER A 143 15.55 0.46 0.74
CA SER A 143 14.46 1.42 0.66
C SER A 143 13.17 0.76 0.17
N ASN A 144 12.01 1.37 0.46
CA ASN A 144 10.75 0.93 -0.12
C ASN A 144 10.71 1.21 -1.62
N ALA A 145 10.11 0.31 -2.40
CA ALA A 145 9.94 0.54 -3.83
C ALA A 145 9.08 1.77 -4.14
N HIS A 146 8.15 2.18 -3.26
CA HIS A 146 7.48 3.48 -3.37
C HIS A 146 8.26 4.51 -2.55
N CYS A 147 9.04 5.36 -3.22
CA CYS A 147 9.82 6.41 -2.56
C CYS A 147 9.02 7.70 -2.36
N THR A 148 7.95 7.90 -3.14
CA THR A 148 7.05 9.06 -3.02
C THR A 148 5.66 8.58 -2.61
N VAL A 149 5.32 8.78 -1.34
CA VAL A 149 4.09 8.25 -0.72
C VAL A 149 3.28 9.38 -0.13
N HIS A 150 2.34 9.90 -0.92
CA HIS A 150 1.51 11.05 -0.56
C HIS A 150 0.02 10.78 -0.76
N SER A 151 -0.81 11.61 -0.13
CA SER A 151 -2.27 11.50 -0.19
C SER A 151 -2.80 11.77 -1.59
N SER A 152 -4.04 11.35 -1.84
CA SER A 152 -4.69 11.60 -3.13
C SER A 152 -4.83 13.10 -3.45
N VAL A 153 -5.01 13.93 -2.42
CA VAL A 153 -5.16 15.39 -2.55
C VAL A 153 -3.82 16.01 -2.97
N TRP A 154 -2.73 15.61 -2.31
CA TRP A 154 -1.39 16.08 -2.67
C TRP A 154 -1.05 15.73 -4.14
N TRP A 155 -1.36 14.50 -4.57
CA TRP A 155 -1.14 14.11 -5.97
C TRP A 155 -1.98 14.93 -6.94
N GLN A 156 -3.24 15.25 -6.60
CA GLN A 156 -4.07 16.14 -7.43
C GLN A 156 -3.41 17.51 -7.59
N GLU A 157 -2.94 18.10 -6.48
CA GLU A 157 -2.26 19.40 -6.47
C GLU A 157 -0.95 19.36 -7.26
N LYS A 158 -0.17 18.30 -7.11
CA LYS A 158 1.09 18.10 -7.86
C LYS A 158 0.85 17.99 -9.36
N LEU A 159 -0.14 17.21 -9.78
CA LEU A 159 -0.52 17.09 -11.19
C LEU A 159 -1.07 18.41 -11.76
N ALA A 160 -1.84 19.16 -10.98
CA ALA A 160 -2.42 20.44 -11.40
C ALA A 160 -1.37 21.54 -11.66
N GLN A 161 -0.13 21.36 -11.20
CA GLN A 161 0.99 22.25 -11.55
C GLN A 161 1.45 22.09 -13.01
N HIS A 162 1.17 20.94 -13.64
CA HIS A 162 1.63 20.58 -14.99
C HIS A 162 0.50 20.47 -16.01
N PHE A 163 -0.71 20.17 -15.54
CA PHE A 163 -1.90 20.01 -16.38
C PHE A 163 -2.96 21.06 -16.02
N PRO A 164 -3.53 21.78 -17.01
CA PRO A 164 -4.51 22.83 -16.77
C PRO A 164 -5.83 22.31 -16.19
N TYR A 165 -6.09 21.01 -16.36
CA TYR A 165 -7.23 20.31 -15.80
C TYR A 165 -6.74 18.99 -15.17
N VAL A 166 -7.22 18.70 -13.96
CA VAL A 166 -7.01 17.40 -13.29
C VAL A 166 -8.27 17.04 -12.52
N GLU A 167 -8.89 15.92 -12.90
CA GLU A 167 -10.00 15.32 -12.17
C GLU A 167 -9.55 14.04 -11.45
N VAL A 168 -9.96 13.91 -10.18
CA VAL A 168 -9.75 12.71 -9.36
C VAL A 168 -10.97 11.77 -9.49
N LEU A 169 -10.77 10.56 -9.99
CA LEU A 169 -11.86 9.60 -10.21
C LEU A 169 -12.08 8.68 -9.01
N ARG A 170 -13.14 8.88 -8.24
CA ARG A 170 -13.45 8.12 -7.01
C ARG A 170 -13.06 6.62 -7.05
N SER A 171 -12.15 6.23 -6.16
CA SER A 171 -11.81 4.83 -5.88
C SER A 171 -12.65 4.23 -4.74
N ILE A 172 -12.58 2.90 -4.55
CA ILE A 172 -13.26 2.19 -3.45
C ILE A 172 -12.56 2.48 -2.11
N ASN A 173 -11.24 2.63 -2.14
CA ASN A 173 -10.39 3.00 -1.02
C ASN A 173 -9.42 4.11 -1.45
N ASN A 174 -8.77 4.75 -0.47
CA ASN A 174 -7.82 5.84 -0.73
C ASN A 174 -6.38 5.33 -0.91
N ASP A 175 -6.18 4.02 -1.03
CA ASP A 175 -4.85 3.37 -1.15
C ASP A 175 -4.21 3.56 -2.53
N GLN A 176 -5.03 3.89 -3.52
CA GLN A 176 -4.65 4.12 -4.91
C GLN A 176 -5.73 4.97 -5.57
N GLN A 177 -5.33 5.80 -6.53
CA GLN A 177 -6.24 6.78 -7.11
C GLN A 177 -6.00 6.94 -8.60
N PHE A 178 -7.10 7.10 -9.35
CA PHE A 178 -7.07 7.48 -10.76
C PHE A 178 -7.22 8.99 -10.92
N TYR A 179 -6.49 9.55 -11.87
CA TYR A 179 -6.58 10.94 -12.29
C TYR A 179 -6.64 11.04 -13.80
N VAL A 180 -7.36 12.03 -14.31
CA VAL A 180 -7.47 12.33 -15.73
C VAL A 180 -7.28 13.81 -15.98
N THR A 181 -6.72 14.17 -17.13
CA THR A 181 -6.32 15.56 -17.44
C THR A 181 -7.23 16.28 -18.44
N TRP A 182 -8.41 15.73 -18.70
CA TRP A 182 -9.46 16.34 -19.53
C TRP A 182 -10.83 16.23 -18.87
N ASP A 183 -11.78 17.06 -19.30
CA ASP A 183 -13.16 16.95 -18.84
C ASP A 183 -13.84 15.73 -19.47
N VAL A 184 -13.96 14.66 -18.68
CA VAL A 184 -14.54 13.38 -19.13
C VAL A 184 -16.01 13.57 -19.52
N SER A 185 -16.41 13.05 -20.68
CA SER A 185 -17.78 13.21 -21.16
C SER A 185 -18.82 12.58 -20.23
N ALA A 186 -20.07 13.06 -20.32
CA ALA A 186 -21.19 12.47 -19.57
C ALA A 186 -21.40 10.98 -19.88
N GLU A 187 -21.13 10.56 -21.11
CA GLU A 187 -21.23 9.15 -21.54
C GLU A 187 -20.15 8.29 -20.88
N ALA A 188 -18.88 8.70 -20.94
CA ALA A 188 -17.78 7.99 -20.30
C ALA A 188 -17.96 7.92 -18.77
N ARG A 189 -18.44 9.01 -18.14
CA ARG A 189 -18.82 9.02 -16.71
C ARG A 189 -19.91 8.00 -16.41
N GLN A 190 -20.90 7.85 -17.28
CA GLN A 190 -21.97 6.88 -17.11
C GLN A 190 -21.45 5.43 -17.27
N ASN A 191 -20.58 5.18 -18.24
CA ASN A 191 -19.91 3.89 -18.42
C ASN A 191 -19.07 3.51 -17.20
N LEU A 192 -18.29 4.45 -16.67
CA LEU A 192 -17.51 4.25 -15.46
C LEU A 192 -18.39 3.96 -14.22
N LYS A 193 -19.54 4.65 -14.09
CA LYS A 193 -20.53 4.33 -13.04
C LYS A 193 -21.05 2.90 -13.14
N MET A 194 -21.24 2.37 -14.36
CA MET A 194 -21.65 0.98 -14.56
C MET A 194 -20.55 0.01 -14.11
N VAL A 195 -19.29 0.26 -14.47
CA VAL A 195 -18.13 -0.53 -14.01
C VAL A 195 -18.08 -0.57 -12.48
N TYR A 196 -18.18 0.58 -11.81
CA TYR A 196 -18.21 0.62 -10.34
C TYR A 196 -19.42 -0.07 -9.71
N ARG A 197 -20.58 -0.07 -10.39
CA ARG A 197 -21.74 -0.87 -9.96
C ARG A 197 -21.48 -2.36 -10.10
N GLN A 198 -20.87 -2.80 -11.21
CA GLN A 198 -20.51 -4.20 -11.44
C GLN A 198 -19.48 -4.68 -10.40
N ARG A 199 -18.39 -3.92 -10.18
CA ARG A 199 -17.41 -4.19 -9.11
C ARG A 199 -18.07 -4.35 -7.74
N ARG A 200 -18.96 -3.42 -7.36
CA ARG A 200 -19.71 -3.49 -6.09
C ARG A 200 -20.62 -4.72 -6.00
N ARG A 201 -21.31 -5.09 -7.08
CA ARG A 201 -22.17 -6.29 -7.14
C ARG A 201 -21.33 -7.56 -7.01
N ALA A 202 -20.24 -7.67 -7.76
CA ALA A 202 -19.29 -8.79 -7.69
C ALA A 202 -18.74 -8.93 -6.27
N HIS A 203 -18.28 -7.84 -5.65
CA HIS A 203 -17.83 -7.81 -4.26
C HIS A 203 -18.92 -8.24 -3.27
N SER A 204 -20.16 -7.76 -3.43
CA SER A 204 -21.30 -8.15 -2.57
C SER A 204 -21.66 -9.64 -2.70
N VAL A 205 -21.61 -10.19 -3.90
CA VAL A 205 -21.82 -11.63 -4.15
C VAL A 205 -20.68 -12.44 -3.53
N ALA A 206 -19.42 -12.02 -3.72
CA ALA A 206 -18.26 -12.65 -3.10
C ALA A 206 -18.36 -12.66 -1.57
N LYS A 207 -18.80 -11.54 -0.96
CA LYS A 207 -19.03 -11.42 0.48
C LYS A 207 -20.12 -12.37 0.98
N ARG A 208 -21.26 -12.49 0.27
CA ARG A 208 -22.34 -13.45 0.64
C ARG A 208 -21.88 -14.91 0.54
N LYS A 209 -21.21 -15.28 -0.56
CA LYS A 209 -20.60 -16.60 -0.74
C LYS A 209 -19.56 -16.87 0.36
N HIS A 210 -18.80 -15.86 0.76
CA HIS A 210 -17.82 -15.96 1.83
C HIS A 210 -18.47 -16.24 3.19
N ILE A 211 -19.53 -15.54 3.58
CA ILE A 211 -20.25 -15.78 4.85
C ILE A 211 -20.75 -17.24 4.91
N LEU A 212 -21.38 -17.72 3.84
CA LEU A 212 -21.83 -19.11 3.75
C LEU A 212 -20.67 -20.10 3.87
N ARG A 213 -19.53 -19.83 3.22
CA ARG A 213 -18.34 -20.68 3.33
C ARG A 213 -17.72 -20.62 4.73
N MET A 214 -17.74 -19.47 5.39
CA MET A 214 -17.23 -19.33 6.76
C MET A 214 -18.04 -20.13 7.77
N LEU A 215 -19.37 -20.13 7.65
CA LEU A 215 -20.22 -20.97 8.48
C LEU A 215 -19.84 -22.45 8.34
N ARG A 216 -19.53 -22.88 7.11
CA ARG A 216 -19.06 -24.25 6.82
C ARG A 216 -17.64 -24.53 7.34
N MET A 217 -16.71 -23.57 7.26
CA MET A 217 -15.34 -23.75 7.75
C MET A 217 -15.23 -23.68 9.27
N ARG A 218 -16.09 -22.89 9.95
CA ARG A 218 -16.21 -22.87 11.42
C ARG A 218 -16.51 -24.26 12.01
N LEU A 219 -17.14 -25.13 11.22
CA LEU A 219 -17.46 -26.50 11.60
C LEU A 219 -16.30 -27.49 11.34
N LEU A 220 -15.26 -27.09 10.59
CA LEU A 220 -14.24 -28.00 10.05
C LEU A 220 -12.80 -27.64 10.41
N ARG A 221 -12.49 -26.38 10.78
CA ARG A 221 -11.12 -25.95 11.12
C ARG A 221 -11.09 -25.00 12.31
N GLY A 222 -10.20 -25.30 13.26
CA GLY A 222 -9.85 -24.40 14.35
C GLY A 222 -9.03 -23.20 13.86
N HIS A 223 -9.11 -22.11 14.61
CA HIS A 223 -8.13 -21.02 14.57
C HIS A 223 -7.03 -21.32 15.60
N VAL A 224 -5.87 -20.69 15.47
CA VAL A 224 -4.77 -20.84 16.44
C VAL A 224 -5.32 -20.55 17.85
N PRO A 225 -5.18 -21.46 18.81
CA PRO A 225 -5.60 -21.23 20.19
C PRO A 225 -4.57 -20.37 20.93
N LYS A 226 -5.01 -19.69 22.00
CA LYS A 226 -4.16 -18.74 22.74
C LYS A 226 -2.90 -19.39 23.34
N HIS A 227 -2.99 -20.65 23.77
CA HIS A 227 -1.84 -21.35 24.36
C HIS A 227 -0.74 -21.65 23.33
N GLU A 228 -1.08 -21.84 22.05
CA GLU A 228 -0.07 -21.97 20.99
C GLU A 228 0.69 -20.66 20.81
N LEU A 229 0.01 -19.51 20.80
CA LEU A 229 0.69 -18.21 20.81
C LEU A 229 1.61 -18.04 22.02
N GLN A 230 1.18 -18.50 23.19
CA GLN A 230 1.98 -18.45 24.40
C GLN A 230 3.24 -19.32 24.29
N ASN A 231 3.12 -20.52 23.72
CA ASN A 231 4.24 -21.41 23.45
C ASN A 231 5.22 -20.81 22.45
N ASP A 232 4.70 -20.21 21.37
CA ASP A 232 5.53 -19.60 20.32
C ASP A 232 6.42 -18.48 20.87
N ILE A 233 5.93 -17.68 21.82
CA ILE A 233 6.67 -16.54 22.39
C ILE A 233 7.50 -16.88 23.64
N ALA A 234 7.33 -18.08 24.20
CA ALA A 234 7.95 -18.46 25.46
C ALA A 234 9.49 -18.36 25.39
N GLY A 235 10.08 -17.58 26.30
CA GLY A 235 11.52 -17.35 26.37
C GLY A 235 12.12 -16.57 25.20
N LYS A 236 11.30 -16.01 24.31
CA LYS A 236 11.74 -15.27 23.12
C LYS A 236 11.86 -13.77 23.35
N ARG A 237 12.78 -13.13 22.62
CA ARG A 237 12.86 -11.67 22.47
C ARG A 237 11.95 -11.25 21.33
N ILE A 238 11.06 -10.28 21.58
CA ILE A 238 10.04 -9.85 20.65
C ILE A 238 10.24 -8.37 20.32
N ALA A 239 10.30 -8.03 19.04
CA ALA A 239 10.12 -6.64 18.59
C ALA A 239 8.67 -6.44 18.15
N VAL A 240 8.01 -5.42 18.70
CA VAL A 240 6.71 -4.95 18.22
C VAL A 240 6.94 -3.66 17.45
N VAL A 241 6.72 -3.67 16.14
CA VAL A 241 6.99 -2.54 15.25
C VAL A 241 5.68 -1.89 14.84
N GLY A 242 5.43 -0.71 15.40
CA GLY A 242 4.34 0.18 15.07
C GLY A 242 4.59 0.94 13.77
N ASN A 243 3.61 1.75 13.39
CA ASN A 243 3.57 2.43 12.09
C ASN A 243 3.72 3.95 12.21
N ALA A 244 4.25 4.47 13.31
CA ALA A 244 4.49 5.91 13.45
C ALA A 244 5.59 6.37 12.47
N GLN A 245 5.35 7.48 11.78
CA GLN A 245 6.34 8.05 10.85
C GLN A 245 7.62 8.51 11.55
N SER A 246 7.55 8.87 12.83
CA SER A 246 8.71 9.19 13.66
C SER A 246 9.77 8.08 13.69
N LEU A 247 9.41 6.83 13.43
CA LEU A 247 10.37 5.71 13.33
C LEU A 247 11.30 5.86 12.11
N CYS A 248 10.89 6.53 11.04
CA CYS A 248 11.70 6.72 9.83
C CYS A 248 13.03 7.45 10.11
N ALA A 249 13.08 8.28 11.16
CA ALA A 249 14.27 9.04 11.56
C ALA A 249 15.24 8.23 12.45
N LYS A 250 14.97 6.94 12.68
CA LYS A 250 15.75 6.08 13.58
C LYS A 250 16.57 5.06 12.80
N ASP A 251 17.51 4.43 13.50
CA ASP A 251 18.38 3.38 12.96
C ASP A 251 18.20 2.04 13.68
N TYR A 252 16.96 1.76 14.11
CA TYR A 252 16.62 0.57 14.90
C TYR A 252 16.54 -0.72 14.09
N GLY A 253 16.64 -0.67 12.76
CA GLY A 253 16.41 -1.82 11.89
C GLY A 253 17.27 -3.05 12.18
N PRO A 254 18.61 -2.91 12.26
CA PRO A 254 19.47 -4.01 12.65
C PRO A 254 19.14 -4.59 14.03
N GLU A 255 18.72 -3.75 14.98
CA GLU A 255 18.30 -4.20 16.31
C GLU A 255 16.96 -4.97 16.24
N ILE A 256 15.97 -4.45 15.52
CA ILE A 256 14.67 -5.09 15.29
C ILE A 256 14.87 -6.50 14.72
N ASP A 257 15.72 -6.66 13.70
CA ASP A 257 15.91 -7.93 13.01
C ASP A 257 16.64 -9.00 13.85
N GLN A 258 17.35 -8.60 14.92
CA GLN A 258 17.98 -9.51 15.87
C GLN A 258 16.99 -10.17 16.86
N HIS A 259 15.75 -9.69 16.93
CA HIS A 259 14.74 -10.29 17.79
C HIS A 259 14.32 -11.66 17.26
N ASP A 260 13.97 -12.59 18.13
CA ASP A 260 13.50 -13.91 17.73
C ASP A 260 12.21 -13.81 16.91
N ILE A 261 11.29 -12.94 17.35
CA ILE A 261 9.99 -12.68 16.73
C ILE A 261 9.86 -11.18 16.45
N VAL A 262 9.52 -10.82 15.22
CA VAL A 262 9.15 -9.44 14.84
C VAL A 262 7.68 -9.39 14.47
N ILE A 263 6.91 -8.60 15.22
CA ILE A 263 5.48 -8.40 15.02
C ILE A 263 5.24 -7.04 14.38
N ARG A 264 4.65 -7.04 13.17
CA ARG A 264 4.29 -5.80 12.45
C ARG A 264 2.80 -5.54 12.50
N ILE A 265 2.39 -4.29 12.32
CA ILE A 265 0.99 -3.87 12.41
C ILE A 265 0.40 -3.55 11.02
N ASN A 266 -0.83 -4.01 10.80
CA ASN A 266 -1.60 -3.81 9.58
C ASN A 266 -0.83 -4.30 8.35
N ARG A 267 -0.48 -3.39 7.42
CA ARG A 267 0.23 -3.72 6.18
C ARG A 267 1.73 -3.96 6.40
N GLY A 268 2.25 -3.69 7.60
CA GLY A 268 3.66 -3.84 7.93
C GLY A 268 4.58 -3.00 7.04
N ALA A 269 4.23 -1.72 6.85
CA ALA A 269 4.99 -0.81 5.99
C ALA A 269 6.46 -0.71 6.45
N ILE A 270 7.38 -0.76 5.50
CA ILE A 270 8.82 -0.61 5.70
C ILE A 270 9.28 0.49 4.75
N PRO A 271 9.30 1.76 5.19
CA PRO A 271 9.88 2.86 4.42
C PRO A 271 11.36 2.62 4.10
N HIS A 272 12.11 2.09 5.07
CA HIS A 272 13.51 1.72 4.89
C HIS A 272 13.94 0.66 5.93
N ILE A 273 14.74 -0.34 5.54
CA ILE A 273 15.21 -1.39 6.46
C ILE A 273 16.08 -0.85 7.59
N LYS A 274 16.85 0.23 7.34
CA LYS A 274 17.66 0.94 8.36
C LYS A 274 16.86 1.30 9.61
N SER A 275 15.63 1.78 9.46
CA SER A 275 14.76 2.19 10.57
C SER A 275 13.85 1.07 11.07
N HIS A 276 13.34 0.24 10.16
CA HIS A 276 12.24 -0.67 10.46
C HIS A 276 12.63 -2.15 10.49
N GLY A 277 13.85 -2.50 10.07
CA GLY A 277 14.26 -3.88 9.80
C GLY A 277 13.47 -4.49 8.63
N GLN A 278 13.83 -5.69 8.21
CA GLN A 278 13.11 -6.43 7.18
C GLN A 278 12.34 -7.63 7.73
N LYS A 279 12.71 -8.14 8.91
CA LYS A 279 12.14 -9.37 9.45
C LYS A 279 10.64 -9.21 9.71
N LEU A 280 9.90 -10.24 9.35
CA LEU A 280 8.49 -10.43 9.65
C LEU A 280 8.34 -11.83 10.23
N SER A 281 7.77 -11.92 11.42
CA SER A 281 7.38 -13.20 12.01
C SER A 281 5.87 -13.24 12.13
N TRP A 282 5.27 -12.23 12.77
CA TRP A 282 3.82 -12.15 12.97
C TRP A 282 3.28 -10.83 12.44
N VAL A 283 2.00 -10.81 12.09
CA VAL A 283 1.28 -9.57 11.74
C VAL A 283 0.02 -9.42 12.57
N ALA A 284 -0.18 -8.26 13.19
CA ALA A 284 -1.41 -7.91 13.88
C ALA A 284 -2.20 -6.89 13.07
N THR A 285 -3.45 -7.18 12.73
CA THR A 285 -4.17 -6.39 11.72
C THR A 285 -5.67 -6.33 11.96
N SER A 286 -6.24 -5.17 11.65
CA SER A 286 -7.68 -4.97 11.46
C SER A 286 -8.05 -4.70 10.00
N LEU A 287 -7.07 -4.71 9.11
CA LEU A 287 -7.14 -4.36 7.70
C LEU A 287 -6.76 -5.56 6.83
N ASP A 288 -7.02 -5.46 5.53
CA ASP A 288 -6.42 -6.37 4.57
C ASP A 288 -4.89 -6.27 4.63
N ILE A 289 -4.24 -7.42 4.57
CA ILE A 289 -2.78 -7.54 4.53
C ILE A 289 -2.34 -8.03 3.16
N PRO A 290 -1.09 -7.78 2.76
CA PRO A 290 -0.51 -8.38 1.57
C PRO A 290 -0.70 -9.90 1.56
N LYS A 291 -1.21 -10.44 0.45
CA LYS A 291 -1.38 -11.88 0.28
C LYS A 291 -0.03 -12.62 0.33
N SER A 292 1.05 -11.97 -0.10
CA SER A 292 2.42 -12.48 -0.05
C SER A 292 2.86 -12.84 1.38
N PHE A 293 2.35 -12.16 2.41
CA PHE A 293 2.67 -12.49 3.80
C PHE A 293 2.28 -13.92 4.15
N VAL A 294 1.21 -14.43 3.53
CA VAL A 294 0.69 -15.78 3.77
C VAL A 294 1.11 -16.75 2.67
N TYR A 295 0.95 -16.38 1.40
CA TYR A 295 1.26 -17.29 0.28
C TYR A 295 2.74 -17.61 0.14
N ASN A 296 3.62 -16.68 0.53
CA ASN A 296 5.06 -16.91 0.56
C ASN A 296 5.53 -17.35 1.97
N GLN A 297 4.60 -17.65 2.88
CA GLN A 297 4.88 -18.10 4.26
C GLN A 297 5.80 -17.15 5.05
N GLN A 298 5.74 -15.84 4.77
CA GLN A 298 6.55 -14.85 5.50
C GLN A 298 6.06 -14.65 6.93
N ALA A 299 4.74 -14.73 7.15
CA ALA A 299 4.13 -14.63 8.46
C ALA A 299 3.80 -16.03 9.03
N GLN A 300 4.32 -16.32 10.21
CA GLN A 300 4.03 -17.52 10.99
C GLN A 300 2.68 -17.43 11.71
N ARG A 301 2.27 -16.22 12.11
CA ARG A 301 0.98 -15.94 12.74
C ARG A 301 0.36 -14.64 12.23
N VAL A 302 -0.96 -14.64 12.17
CA VAL A 302 -1.79 -13.47 11.90
C VAL A 302 -2.72 -13.25 13.10
N ILE A 303 -2.52 -12.16 13.83
CA ILE A 303 -3.40 -11.74 14.92
C ILE A 303 -4.48 -10.83 14.35
N TRP A 304 -5.69 -11.37 14.18
CA TRP A 304 -6.81 -10.61 13.65
C TRP A 304 -7.51 -9.83 14.77
N THR A 305 -7.48 -8.50 14.68
CA THR A 305 -8.10 -7.57 15.64
C THR A 305 -9.33 -6.93 14.99
N PRO A 306 -10.54 -7.51 15.09
CA PRO A 306 -11.69 -7.00 14.36
C PRO A 306 -12.05 -5.58 14.79
N ALA A 307 -12.18 -4.66 13.83
CA ALA A 307 -12.52 -3.26 14.08
C ALA A 307 -13.95 -3.10 14.62
N GLU A 308 -14.87 -3.98 14.24
CA GLU A 308 -16.29 -3.92 14.61
C GLU A 308 -16.80 -5.28 15.12
N ARG A 309 -18.03 -5.30 15.65
CA ARG A 309 -18.68 -6.53 16.15
C ARG A 309 -19.01 -7.54 15.05
N SER A 310 -19.07 -7.11 13.79
CA SER A 310 -19.30 -8.02 12.67
C SER A 310 -18.01 -8.76 12.30
N PHE A 311 -18.10 -10.09 12.14
CA PHE A 311 -16.94 -10.89 11.75
C PHE A 311 -16.57 -10.58 10.28
N SER A 312 -15.42 -9.95 10.07
CA SER A 312 -14.97 -9.42 8.78
C SER A 312 -13.63 -9.98 8.31
N LEU A 313 -13.29 -11.23 8.66
CA LEU A 313 -12.03 -11.85 8.21
C LEU A 313 -12.02 -11.98 6.68
N PRO A 314 -10.97 -11.53 5.97
CA PRO A 314 -10.91 -11.61 4.52
C PRO A 314 -11.05 -13.05 4.02
N HIS A 315 -11.81 -13.22 2.93
CA HIS A 315 -12.14 -14.54 2.40
C HIS A 315 -10.93 -15.41 2.04
N TRP A 316 -9.89 -14.76 1.51
CA TRP A 316 -8.66 -15.43 1.12
C TRP A 316 -7.90 -15.89 2.38
N LEU A 317 -7.84 -15.07 3.42
CA LEU A 317 -7.16 -15.35 4.69
C LEU A 317 -7.88 -16.44 5.49
N ALA A 318 -9.21 -16.49 5.42
CA ALA A 318 -10.00 -17.52 6.08
C ALA A 318 -9.63 -18.96 5.69
N LYS A 319 -8.99 -19.17 4.53
CA LYS A 319 -8.48 -20.50 4.12
C LYS A 319 -7.25 -20.95 4.92
N HIS A 320 -6.62 -20.04 5.64
CA HIS A 320 -5.37 -20.20 6.38
C HIS A 320 -5.61 -20.03 7.89
N SER A 321 -6.69 -20.63 8.42
CA SER A 321 -7.05 -20.48 9.84
C SER A 321 -6.01 -21.06 10.81
N ASP A 322 -5.16 -21.96 10.32
CA ASP A 322 -4.05 -22.61 11.02
C ASP A 322 -2.92 -21.66 11.45
N ILE A 323 -2.86 -20.46 10.88
CA ILE A 323 -1.93 -19.40 11.32
C ILE A 323 -2.65 -18.19 11.92
N VAL A 324 -3.98 -18.17 11.92
CA VAL A 324 -4.77 -17.01 12.35
C VAL A 324 -5.22 -17.19 13.80
N TYR A 325 -4.84 -16.24 14.66
CA TYR A 325 -5.49 -16.03 15.95
C TYR A 325 -6.60 -14.99 15.80
N LEU A 326 -7.82 -15.35 16.21
CA LEU A 326 -8.94 -14.43 16.29
C LEU A 326 -9.09 -13.92 17.72
N LEU A 327 -8.92 -12.61 17.92
CA LEU A 327 -9.24 -12.00 19.21
C LEU A 327 -10.71 -12.22 19.56
N LYS A 328 -10.94 -12.79 20.74
CA LYS A 328 -12.28 -13.14 21.22
C LYS A 328 -13.01 -11.90 21.70
N THR A 329 -14.34 -11.92 21.65
CA THR A 329 -15.19 -10.84 22.17
C THR A 329 -14.88 -10.50 23.63
N ALA A 330 -14.55 -11.49 24.46
CA ALA A 330 -14.18 -11.27 25.85
C ALA A 330 -12.85 -10.49 25.99
N GLU A 331 -11.86 -10.80 25.15
CA GLU A 331 -10.58 -10.06 25.11
C GLU A 331 -10.81 -8.62 24.66
N LEU A 332 -11.55 -8.42 23.56
CA LEU A 332 -11.88 -7.09 23.05
C LEU A 332 -12.61 -6.22 24.09
N LYS A 333 -13.54 -6.81 24.86
CA LYS A 333 -14.22 -6.11 25.95
C LYS A 333 -13.26 -5.71 27.07
N ARG A 334 -12.38 -6.62 27.49
CA ARG A 334 -11.37 -6.32 28.51
C ARG A 334 -10.41 -5.22 28.06
N TYR A 335 -9.95 -5.26 26.82
CA TYR A 335 -9.01 -4.25 26.29
C TYR A 335 -9.69 -2.89 26.15
N HIS A 336 -10.95 -2.86 25.69
CA HIS A 336 -11.72 -1.63 25.63
C HIS A 336 -11.97 -1.04 27.02
N ALA A 337 -12.16 -1.84 28.06
CA ALA A 337 -12.34 -1.34 29.43
C ALA A 337 -11.11 -0.62 30.01
N ARG A 338 -9.94 -0.67 29.34
CA ARG A 338 -8.71 0.04 29.76
C ARG A 338 -8.64 1.48 29.22
N THR A 339 -9.44 1.81 28.21
CA THR A 339 -9.45 3.09 27.50
C THR A 339 -10.86 3.67 27.47
N GLU A 340 -11.01 4.97 27.24
CA GLU A 340 -12.36 5.57 27.12
C GLU A 340 -12.96 5.34 25.73
N LYS A 341 -12.10 5.40 24.71
CA LYS A 341 -12.48 5.14 23.32
C LYS A 341 -12.10 3.73 22.89
N LYS A 342 -12.41 3.40 21.64
CA LYS A 342 -12.04 2.13 21.03
C LYS A 342 -10.50 2.00 21.00
N PRO A 343 -9.92 0.89 21.47
CA PRO A 343 -8.49 0.62 21.33
C PRO A 343 -8.01 0.55 19.88
N SER A 344 -6.83 1.10 19.62
CA SER A 344 -6.07 0.92 18.39
C SER A 344 -5.64 -0.55 18.18
N THR A 345 -5.31 -0.92 16.94
CA THR A 345 -4.80 -2.26 16.62
C THR A 345 -3.51 -2.56 17.38
N GLY A 346 -2.60 -1.58 17.48
CA GLY A 346 -1.36 -1.72 18.23
C GLY A 346 -1.60 -1.94 19.71
N PHE A 347 -2.48 -1.17 20.35
CA PHE A 347 -2.76 -1.35 21.77
C PHE A 347 -3.43 -2.69 22.08
N ARG A 348 -4.31 -3.19 21.20
CA ARG A 348 -4.89 -4.53 21.36
C ARG A 348 -3.84 -5.64 21.28
N LEU A 349 -2.87 -5.51 20.38
CA LEU A 349 -1.73 -6.42 20.31
C LEU A 349 -0.92 -6.39 21.61
N LEU A 350 -0.58 -5.19 22.11
CA LEU A 350 0.19 -5.04 23.34
C LEU A 350 -0.56 -5.62 24.55
N CYS A 351 -1.87 -5.41 24.66
CA CYS A 351 -2.71 -6.05 25.69
C CYS A 351 -2.70 -7.58 25.58
N LEU A 352 -2.71 -8.13 24.36
CA LEU A 352 -2.62 -9.57 24.15
C LEU A 352 -1.27 -10.12 24.61
N LEU A 353 -0.17 -9.47 24.25
CA LEU A 353 1.18 -9.88 24.66
C LEU A 353 1.36 -9.80 26.18
N GLU A 354 0.83 -8.76 26.81
CA GLU A 354 0.78 -8.62 28.26
C GLU A 354 0.04 -9.81 28.91
N GLU A 355 -1.13 -10.18 28.39
CA GLU A 355 -1.89 -11.33 28.92
C GLU A 355 -1.23 -12.69 28.64
N LEU A 356 -0.47 -12.83 27.55
CA LEU A 356 0.23 -14.08 27.23
C LEU A 356 1.42 -14.32 28.17
N GLY A 357 2.18 -13.28 28.51
CA GLY A 357 3.38 -13.40 29.35
C GLY A 357 4.41 -14.38 28.76
N GLY A 358 5.29 -14.93 29.60
CA GLY A 358 6.24 -15.99 29.23
C GLY A 358 7.39 -15.58 28.28
N TYR A 359 7.34 -14.40 27.68
CA TYR A 359 8.43 -13.84 26.87
C TYR A 359 9.68 -13.53 27.70
N LYS A 360 10.84 -13.49 27.02
CA LYS A 360 12.11 -13.06 27.63
C LYS A 360 12.24 -11.54 27.64
N GLN A 361 11.85 -10.88 26.55
CA GLN A 361 11.91 -9.42 26.39
C GLN A 361 10.91 -8.96 25.33
N ILE A 362 10.32 -7.78 25.52
CA ILE A 362 9.56 -7.08 24.49
C ILE A 362 10.15 -5.68 24.31
N ASP A 363 10.60 -5.38 23.10
CA ASP A 363 10.98 -4.03 22.69
C ASP A 363 9.94 -3.48 21.71
N ILE A 364 9.38 -2.31 22.03
CA ILE A 364 8.28 -1.67 21.30
C ILE A 364 8.87 -0.49 20.52
N TYR A 365 8.72 -0.47 19.19
CA TYR A 365 9.28 0.53 18.29
C TYR A 365 8.16 1.22 17.50
N GLY A 366 8.29 2.52 17.21
CA GLY A 366 7.32 3.23 16.35
C GLY A 366 5.93 3.37 16.98
N PHE A 367 5.88 3.54 18.30
CA PHE A 367 4.69 3.91 19.07
C PHE A 367 4.91 5.26 19.72
N ASP A 368 4.49 6.32 19.02
CA ASP A 368 4.46 7.69 19.56
C ASP A 368 3.03 8.15 19.87
N PHE A 369 2.08 7.20 19.86
CA PHE A 369 0.69 7.43 20.22
C PHE A 369 0.02 8.50 19.34
N PHE A 370 0.30 8.47 18.03
CA PHE A 370 -0.19 9.46 17.06
C PHE A 370 0.26 10.88 17.39
N ALA A 371 1.51 11.02 17.84
CA ALA A 371 2.21 12.31 17.83
C ALA A 371 2.73 12.65 16.42
N SER A 372 3.02 11.64 15.60
CA SER A 372 3.28 11.79 14.16
C SER A 372 2.21 11.07 13.34
N PRO A 373 2.09 11.37 12.02
CA PRO A 373 1.23 10.60 11.12
C PRO A 373 1.67 9.13 11.04
N THR A 374 0.84 8.29 10.44
CA THR A 374 1.12 6.85 10.31
C THR A 374 1.52 6.44 8.90
N ASN A 375 2.43 5.49 8.78
CA ASN A 375 2.75 4.79 7.53
C ASN A 375 1.64 3.80 7.09
N THR A 376 0.53 3.67 7.84
CA THR A 376 -0.59 2.79 7.48
C THR A 376 -1.45 3.38 6.37
N ASN A 377 -1.75 4.68 6.47
CA ASN A 377 -2.66 5.44 5.63
C ASN A 377 -2.46 6.94 5.89
N HIS A 378 -3.11 7.77 5.10
CA HIS A 378 -3.07 9.24 5.22
C HIS A 378 -4.13 9.80 6.19
N ILE A 379 -4.38 9.12 7.31
CA ILE A 379 -5.29 9.68 8.33
C ILE A 379 -4.58 10.81 9.08
N GLU A 380 -5.24 11.96 9.17
CA GLU A 380 -4.72 13.08 9.95
C GLU A 380 -4.65 12.74 11.46
N PRO A 381 -3.59 13.16 12.17
CA PRO A 381 -3.44 12.89 13.61
C PRO A 381 -4.65 13.30 14.45
N GLU A 382 -5.27 14.46 14.18
CA GLU A 382 -6.45 14.94 14.88
C GLU A 382 -7.64 13.99 14.68
N LYS A 383 -7.82 13.50 13.44
CA LYS A 383 -8.89 12.56 13.13
C LYS A 383 -8.65 11.22 13.82
N ALA A 384 -7.42 10.71 13.83
CA ALA A 384 -7.09 9.49 14.55
C ALA A 384 -7.35 9.62 16.06
N ARG A 385 -6.93 10.73 16.68
CA ARG A 385 -7.19 11.06 18.10
C ARG A 385 -8.67 11.27 18.42
N SER A 386 -9.49 11.58 17.42
CA SER A 386 -10.95 11.59 17.58
C SER A 386 -11.51 10.17 17.75
N ASP A 387 -10.95 9.18 17.04
CA ASP A 387 -11.45 7.79 17.00
C ASP A 387 -10.89 6.92 18.14
N HIS A 388 -9.70 7.25 18.63
CA HIS A 388 -8.93 6.48 19.62
C HIS A 388 -8.43 7.35 20.78
N ASP A 389 -8.13 6.71 21.91
CA ASP A 389 -7.65 7.38 23.14
C ASP A 389 -6.17 7.06 23.36
N TYR A 390 -5.33 7.66 22.52
CA TYR A 390 -3.90 7.35 22.48
C TYR A 390 -3.14 7.77 23.74
N ASP A 391 -3.60 8.80 24.44
CA ASP A 391 -3.00 9.24 25.70
C ASP A 391 -3.23 8.19 26.79
N ARG A 392 -4.43 7.61 26.84
CA ARG A 392 -4.71 6.50 27.76
C ARG A 392 -4.00 5.21 27.36
N GLU A 393 -3.89 4.92 26.07
CA GLU A 393 -3.07 3.79 25.58
C GLU A 393 -1.62 3.93 26.07
N SER A 394 -1.02 5.12 25.91
CA SER A 394 0.32 5.42 26.40
C SER A 394 0.46 5.18 27.89
N HIS A 395 -0.47 5.72 28.69
CA HIS A 395 -0.47 5.55 30.15
C HIS A 395 -0.52 4.08 30.56
N GLU A 396 -1.34 3.27 29.89
CA GLU A 396 -1.47 1.84 30.17
C GLU A 396 -0.20 1.05 29.82
N ILE A 397 0.52 1.42 28.75
CA ILE A 397 1.82 0.83 28.41
C ILE A 397 2.90 1.25 29.42
N GLN A 398 2.92 2.51 29.86
CA GLN A 398 3.86 2.96 30.90
C GLN A 398 3.66 2.20 32.21
N LYS A 399 2.41 1.97 32.62
CA LYS A 399 2.10 1.09 33.77
C LYS A 399 2.61 -0.33 33.57
N TRP A 400 2.58 -0.85 32.34
CA TRP A 400 3.08 -2.20 32.05
C TRP A 400 4.59 -2.28 32.17
N MET A 401 5.31 -1.33 31.59
CA MET A 401 6.77 -1.22 31.73
C MET A 401 7.20 -1.06 33.19
N ALA A 402 6.47 -0.28 33.99
CA ALA A 402 6.76 -0.10 35.41
C ALA A 402 6.61 -1.40 36.23
N ARG A 403 5.70 -2.31 35.85
CA ARG A 403 5.50 -3.60 36.52
C ARG A 403 6.36 -4.73 35.96
N ASP A 404 6.80 -4.61 34.72
CA ASP A 404 7.58 -5.64 34.02
C ASP A 404 8.80 -5.02 33.31
N PRO A 405 9.99 -5.07 33.94
CA PRO A 405 11.20 -4.45 33.38
C PRO A 405 11.73 -5.14 32.11
N ARG A 406 11.12 -6.25 31.69
CA ARG A 406 11.43 -6.91 30.42
C ARG A 406 10.77 -6.23 29.21
N VAL A 407 9.94 -5.22 29.45
CA VAL A 407 9.21 -4.49 28.42
C VAL A 407 9.76 -3.08 28.31
N THR A 408 10.21 -2.71 27.11
CA THR A 408 10.81 -1.41 26.84
C THR A 408 10.13 -0.74 25.66
N LEU A 409 9.76 0.53 25.81
CA LEU A 409 9.38 1.39 24.70
C LEU A 409 10.62 2.14 24.20
N LYS A 410 10.93 1.96 22.91
CA LYS A 410 12.07 2.56 22.22
C LYS A 410 11.62 3.87 21.57
N SER A 411 12.25 4.98 21.97
CA SER A 411 11.87 6.34 21.59
C SER A 411 12.61 6.90 20.38
#